data_AF-A0AAD3HHC8-F1
#
_entry.id   AF-A0AAD3HHC8-F1
#
_cell.length_a   1.000
_cell.length_b   1.000
_cell.length_c   1.000
_cell.angle_alpha   90.00
_cell.angle_beta   90.00
_cell.angle_gamma   90.00
#
_symmetry.space_group_name_H-M   'P 1'
#
loop_
_entity.id
_entity.type
_entity.pdbx_description
1 polymer ?
#
loop_
_entity_poly.entity_id
_entity_poly.type
_entity_poly.pdbx_seq_one_letter_code
_entity_poly.pdbx_strand_id
1 'polypeptide(L)'
;MAPTAYMLFCNEHREAARQKLAAEGHEKIPVTLVAKELGQLWKALSDEEKAKYKAQAEEQQQQQQQQAGDGDEQQGQETGEGQQKPDVLNDLKANTIPGAWVRRLVGVDPDIQRCSADAVLALSLAADVFLAAMCSKATAAAAGAKRRTVRLDDVERCVRGDKRLVSVGMTAVMNMVAAAATGGEEGKGAAGPPGKKPKLDKPVAVNNSIQRAFGLA
;
A
#
# COMPACT_ATOMS: atom_id res chain seq x y z
N MET A 1 -20.57 3.62 4.43
CA MET A 1 -19.75 4.85 4.29
C MET A 1 -20.29 5.87 5.27
N ALA A 2 -19.54 6.18 6.33
CA ALA A 2 -19.94 7.21 7.28
C ALA A 2 -19.88 8.59 6.59
N PRO A 3 -20.91 9.43 6.72
CA PRO A 3 -20.90 10.76 6.13
C PRO A 3 -19.81 11.61 6.78
N THR A 4 -18.91 12.18 5.97
CA THR A 4 -17.88 13.10 6.45
C THR A 4 -18.49 14.42 6.94
N ALA A 5 -17.74 15.21 7.72
CA ALA A 5 -18.19 16.52 8.19
C ALA A 5 -18.70 17.43 7.05
N TYR A 6 -18.02 17.37 5.89
CA TYR A 6 -18.45 18.08 4.69
C TYR A 6 -19.73 17.51 4.08
N MET A 7 -19.94 16.19 4.10
CA MET A 7 -21.18 15.56 3.62
C MET A 7 -22.38 15.88 4.51
N LEU A 8 -22.21 15.90 5.83
CA LEU A 8 -23.24 16.32 6.78
C LEU A 8 -23.64 17.78 6.53
N PHE A 9 -22.65 18.66 6.44
CA PHE A 9 -22.86 20.06 6.10
C PHE A 9 -23.58 20.22 4.75
N CYS A 10 -23.12 19.52 3.72
CA CYS A 10 -23.76 19.54 2.40
C CYS A 10 -25.20 19.04 2.46
N ASN A 11 -25.52 18.01 3.24
CA ASN A 11 -26.89 17.50 3.32
C ASN A 11 -27.84 18.51 3.96
N GLU A 12 -27.43 19.18 5.03
CA GLU A 12 -28.24 20.22 5.69
C GLU A 12 -28.39 21.48 4.80
N HIS A 13 -27.30 21.87 4.12
CA HIS A 13 -27.26 23.14 3.40
C HIS A 13 -27.63 23.02 1.92
N ARG A 14 -27.75 21.80 1.37
CA ARG A 14 -28.09 21.57 -0.05
C ARG A 14 -29.48 22.08 -0.39
N GLU A 15 -30.45 21.94 0.51
CA GLU A 15 -31.80 22.47 0.28
C GLU A 15 -31.81 24.00 0.32
N ALA A 16 -31.10 24.61 1.28
CA ALA A 16 -30.95 26.06 1.35
C ALA A 16 -30.22 26.63 0.12
N ALA A 17 -29.15 25.97 -0.34
CA ALA A 17 -28.42 26.35 -1.55
C ALA A 17 -29.28 26.20 -2.82
N ARG A 18 -30.10 25.13 -2.89
CA ARG A 18 -31.08 24.95 -3.98
C ARG A 18 -32.17 26.03 -3.95
N GLN A 19 -32.71 26.38 -2.78
CA GLN A 19 -33.73 27.42 -2.67
C GLN A 19 -33.19 28.80 -3.06
N LYS A 20 -31.94 29.12 -2.67
CA LYS A 20 -31.27 30.36 -3.12
C LYS A 20 -31.13 30.39 -4.65
N LEU A 21 -30.63 29.31 -5.26
CA LEU A 21 -30.47 29.21 -6.71
C LEU A 21 -31.82 29.20 -7.46
N ALA A 22 -32.88 28.67 -6.84
CA ALA A 22 -34.25 28.73 -7.38
C ALA A 22 -34.79 30.17 -7.38
N ALA A 23 -34.55 30.92 -6.29
CA ALA A 23 -34.98 32.31 -6.14
C ALA A 23 -34.24 33.25 -7.10
N GLU A 24 -33.00 32.90 -7.49
CA GLU A 24 -32.22 33.60 -8.52
C GLU A 24 -32.68 33.29 -9.96
N GLY A 25 -33.74 32.48 -10.14
CA GLY A 25 -34.40 32.28 -11.43
C GLY A 25 -33.91 31.07 -12.23
N HIS A 26 -33.16 30.15 -11.62
CA HIS A 26 -32.74 28.92 -12.29
C HIS A 26 -33.81 27.82 -12.23
N GLU A 27 -34.57 27.64 -13.32
CA GLU A 27 -35.61 26.60 -13.47
C GLU A 27 -35.04 25.16 -13.47
N LYS A 28 -33.78 24.99 -13.92
CA LYS A 28 -32.99 23.77 -13.75
C LYS A 28 -31.73 24.10 -12.98
N ILE A 29 -31.68 23.68 -11.73
CA ILE A 29 -30.52 23.88 -10.86
C ILE A 29 -29.53 22.73 -11.06
N PRO A 30 -28.42 22.92 -11.80
CA PRO A 30 -27.44 21.87 -11.95
C PRO A 30 -26.76 21.60 -10.60
N VAL A 31 -26.56 20.32 -10.29
CA VAL A 31 -25.92 19.88 -9.04
C VAL A 31 -24.50 20.45 -8.89
N THR A 32 -23.84 20.77 -10.00
CA THR A 32 -22.52 21.41 -10.04
C THR A 32 -22.51 22.83 -9.48
N LEU A 33 -23.57 23.63 -9.71
CA LEU A 33 -23.68 24.98 -9.13
C LEU A 33 -23.96 24.91 -7.64
N VAL A 34 -24.86 24.01 -7.21
CA VAL A 34 -25.13 23.75 -5.79
C VAL A 34 -23.85 23.34 -5.07
N ALA A 35 -23.04 22.45 -5.66
CA ALA A 35 -21.77 22.02 -5.09
C ALA A 35 -20.75 23.18 -4.97
N LYS A 36 -20.75 24.11 -5.93
CA LYS A 36 -19.87 25.28 -5.91
C LYS A 36 -20.23 26.24 -4.76
N GLU A 37 -21.52 26.53 -4.58
CA GLU A 37 -22.02 27.37 -3.49
C GLU A 37 -21.74 26.73 -2.12
N LEU A 38 -22.03 25.44 -1.98
CA LEU A 38 -21.74 24.70 -0.74
C LEU A 38 -20.23 24.68 -0.41
N GLY A 39 -19.37 24.55 -1.42
CA GLY A 39 -17.92 24.61 -1.24
C GLY A 39 -17.42 26.00 -0.80
N GLN A 40 -18.07 27.07 -1.25
CA GLN A 40 -17.75 28.43 -0.81
C GLN A 40 -18.23 28.69 0.62
N LEU A 41 -19.47 28.29 0.94
CA LEU A 41 -20.02 28.38 2.30
C LEU A 41 -19.16 27.60 3.29
N TRP A 42 -18.75 26.38 2.95
CA TRP A 42 -17.86 25.58 3.80
C TRP A 42 -16.50 26.25 4.05
N LYS A 43 -15.93 26.90 3.03
CA LYS A 43 -14.68 27.66 3.21
C LYS A 43 -14.87 28.89 4.10
N ALA A 44 -16.02 29.56 3.99
CA ALA A 44 -16.36 30.74 4.76
C ALA A 44 -16.75 30.47 6.22
N LEU A 45 -17.12 29.23 6.57
CA LEU A 45 -17.38 28.85 7.96
C LEU A 45 -16.14 29.03 8.83
N SER A 46 -16.38 29.48 10.05
CA SER A 46 -15.37 29.55 11.11
C SER A 46 -14.91 28.17 11.55
N ASP A 47 -13.73 28.11 12.17
CA ASP A 47 -13.18 26.83 12.67
C ASP A 47 -14.05 26.22 13.78
N GLU A 48 -14.78 27.04 14.54
CA GLU A 48 -15.75 26.62 15.57
C GLU A 48 -16.97 25.91 14.96
N GLU A 49 -17.52 26.44 13.87
CA GLU A 49 -18.65 25.83 13.17
C GLU A 49 -18.24 24.55 12.46
N LYS A 50 -17.04 24.54 11.85
CA LYS A 50 -16.45 23.32 11.29
C LYS A 50 -16.21 22.28 12.37
N ALA A 51 -15.80 22.67 13.58
CA ALA A 51 -15.57 21.76 14.70
C ALA A 51 -16.86 21.06 15.14
N LYS A 52 -18.01 21.76 15.14
CA LYS A 52 -19.32 21.13 15.41
C LYS A 52 -19.64 20.02 14.41
N TYR A 53 -19.41 20.27 13.11
CA TYR A 53 -19.63 19.25 12.07
C TYR A 53 -18.61 18.11 12.12
N LYS A 54 -17.36 18.39 12.54
CA LYS A 54 -16.36 17.36 12.79
C LYS A 54 -16.78 16.44 13.94
N ALA A 55 -17.20 17.01 15.07
CA ALA A 55 -17.67 16.24 16.22
C ALA A 55 -18.89 15.35 15.87
N GLN A 56 -19.86 15.88 15.13
CA GLN A 56 -21.01 15.11 14.66
C GLN A 56 -20.64 13.99 13.67
N ALA A 57 -19.67 14.24 12.78
CA ALA A 57 -19.15 13.22 11.87
C ALA A 57 -18.39 12.13 12.63
N GLU A 58 -17.58 12.50 13.61
CA GLU A 58 -16.87 11.55 14.48
C GLU A 58 -17.84 10.71 15.31
N GLU A 59 -18.90 11.30 15.86
CA GLU A 59 -19.91 10.57 16.63
C GLU A 59 -20.67 9.58 15.74
N GLN A 60 -21.10 9.99 14.55
CA GLN A 60 -21.76 9.08 13.60
C GLN A 60 -20.80 8.01 13.07
N GLN A 61 -19.53 8.35 12.90
CA GLN A 61 -18.50 7.40 12.51
C GLN A 61 -18.27 6.38 13.62
N GLN A 62 -18.18 6.80 14.89
CA GLN A 62 -18.03 5.91 16.05
C GLN A 62 -19.25 5.02 16.24
N GLN A 63 -20.46 5.54 16.08
CA GLN A 63 -21.70 4.74 16.14
C GLN A 63 -21.75 3.71 15.00
N GLN A 64 -21.33 4.09 13.78
CA GLN A 64 -21.21 3.15 12.67
C GLN A 64 -20.07 2.15 12.89
N GLN A 65 -18.94 2.54 13.48
CA GLN A 65 -17.82 1.64 13.80
C GLN A 65 -18.20 0.61 14.87
N GLN A 66 -19.02 1.00 15.85
CA GLN A 66 -19.55 0.08 16.86
C GLN A 66 -20.59 -0.88 16.28
N GLN A 67 -21.31 -0.50 15.22
CA GLN A 67 -22.28 -1.35 14.53
C GLN A 67 -21.69 -2.15 13.35
N ALA A 68 -20.55 -1.72 12.80
CA ALA A 68 -19.90 -2.28 11.62
C ALA A 68 -18.48 -2.76 11.95
N GLY A 69 -18.35 -3.70 12.88
CA GLY A 69 -17.11 -4.45 13.15
C GLY A 69 -16.64 -5.34 11.97
N ASP A 70 -16.96 -4.99 10.73
CA ASP A 70 -16.51 -5.65 9.51
C ASP A 70 -16.59 -4.64 8.34
N GLY A 71 -15.44 -4.18 7.84
CA GLY A 71 -15.35 -3.51 6.53
C GLY A 71 -14.92 -2.04 6.50
N ASP A 72 -13.59 -1.84 6.45
CA ASP A 72 -12.84 -0.95 5.54
C ASP A 72 -13.27 0.54 5.39
N GLU A 73 -12.37 1.48 5.73
CA GLU A 73 -11.58 2.22 4.73
C GLU A 73 -10.81 3.42 5.33
N GLN A 74 -9.57 3.50 4.88
CA GLN A 74 -8.68 4.66 4.85
C GLN A 74 -9.36 5.94 4.32
N GLN A 75 -9.10 7.09 4.95
CA GLN A 75 -8.14 8.12 4.50
C GLN A 75 -8.48 9.49 5.12
N GLY A 76 -7.47 10.13 5.70
CA GLY A 76 -7.57 11.52 6.19
C GLY A 76 -6.43 11.96 7.10
N GLN A 77 -5.19 11.89 6.60
CA GLN A 77 -4.04 12.68 7.09
C GLN A 77 -4.35 14.17 6.74
N GLU A 78 -4.11 15.25 7.49
CA GLU A 78 -3.28 15.59 8.65
C GLU A 78 -3.76 16.98 9.14
N THR A 79 -3.79 17.24 10.45
CA THR A 79 -3.08 18.37 11.12
C THR A 79 -3.52 18.50 12.58
N GLY A 80 -2.53 18.66 13.48
CA GLY A 80 -2.74 19.27 14.80
C GLY A 80 -2.45 18.40 16.02
N GLU A 81 -1.15 18.22 16.28
CA GLU A 81 -0.51 18.33 17.61
C GLU A 81 -1.06 17.56 18.83
N GLY A 82 -0.23 16.61 19.30
CA GLY A 82 0.15 16.56 20.71
C GLY A 82 -0.55 15.54 21.60
N GLN A 83 -0.09 14.28 21.59
CA GLN A 83 0.21 13.58 22.85
C GLN A 83 1.05 12.31 22.65
N GLN A 84 2.19 12.29 23.34
CA GLN A 84 3.12 11.15 23.43
C GLN A 84 2.48 10.01 24.21
N LYS A 85 1.85 9.08 23.49
CA LYS A 85 1.94 7.65 23.81
C LYS A 85 3.13 7.14 22.98
N PRO A 86 3.96 6.18 23.44
CA PRO A 86 4.88 5.51 22.53
C PRO A 86 4.00 4.88 21.45
N ASP A 87 3.98 5.54 20.29
CA ASP A 87 3.13 5.17 19.18
C ASP A 87 3.83 4.00 18.50
N VAL A 88 3.73 2.84 19.15
CA VAL A 88 4.21 1.55 18.65
C VAL A 88 3.81 1.36 17.20
N LEU A 89 2.66 1.90 16.78
CA LEU A 89 2.20 1.86 15.40
C LEU A 89 3.05 2.70 14.45
N ASN A 90 3.49 3.89 14.88
CA ASN A 90 4.41 4.73 14.11
C ASN A 90 5.81 4.12 14.03
N ASP A 91 6.30 3.55 15.12
CA ASP A 91 7.60 2.87 15.15
C ASP A 91 7.62 1.65 14.21
N LEU A 92 6.51 0.90 14.17
CA LEU A 92 6.31 -0.21 13.23
C LEU A 92 6.24 0.28 11.77
N LYS A 93 5.62 1.44 11.51
CA LYS A 93 5.53 2.02 10.16
C LYS A 93 6.86 2.59 9.65
N ALA A 94 7.72 3.10 10.54
CA ALA A 94 8.96 3.77 10.15
C ALA A 94 10.03 2.81 9.58
N ASN A 95 10.00 1.53 9.98
CA ASN A 95 11.03 0.55 9.62
C ASN A 95 10.53 -0.57 8.69
N THR A 96 9.33 -0.44 8.13
CA THR A 96 8.69 -1.47 7.32
C THR A 96 8.80 -1.23 5.82
N ILE A 97 8.66 -2.30 5.03
CA ILE A 97 8.50 -2.23 3.58
C ILE A 97 7.39 -1.21 3.24
N PRO A 98 7.61 -0.26 2.30
CA PRO A 98 6.63 0.79 2.04
C PRO A 98 5.29 0.20 1.59
N GLY A 99 4.19 0.60 2.25
CA GLY A 99 2.86 0.01 2.04
C GLY A 99 2.34 0.08 0.60
N ALA A 100 2.85 0.99 -0.23
CA ALA A 100 2.54 1.02 -1.67
C ALA A 100 3.02 -0.24 -2.41
N TRP A 101 4.18 -0.80 -2.02
CA TRP A 101 4.72 -2.02 -2.61
C TRP A 101 3.92 -3.24 -2.19
N VAL A 102 3.49 -3.27 -0.92
CA VAL A 102 2.63 -4.33 -0.41
C VAL A 102 1.28 -4.32 -1.13
N ARG A 103 0.65 -3.15 -1.28
CA ARG A 103 -0.60 -3.03 -2.06
C ARG A 103 -0.43 -3.46 -3.52
N ARG A 104 0.71 -3.12 -4.13
CA ARG A 104 1.02 -3.58 -5.49
C ARG A 104 1.17 -5.11 -5.56
N LEU A 105 1.81 -5.72 -4.56
CA LEU A 105 1.97 -7.17 -4.50
C LEU A 105 0.64 -7.88 -4.25
N VAL A 106 -0.21 -7.33 -3.38
CA VAL A 106 -1.55 -7.86 -3.12
C VAL A 106 -2.42 -7.79 -4.39
N GLY A 107 -2.36 -6.68 -5.13
CA GLY A 107 -3.09 -6.52 -6.40
C GLY A 107 -2.57 -7.35 -7.58
N VAL A 108 -1.54 -8.19 -7.38
CA VAL A 108 -1.19 -9.26 -8.33
C VAL A 108 -2.27 -10.33 -8.36
N ASP A 109 -2.96 -10.55 -7.23
CA ASP A 109 -4.08 -11.46 -7.11
C ASP A 109 -5.36 -10.78 -7.64
N PRO A 110 -5.96 -11.26 -8.75
CA PRO A 110 -7.13 -10.64 -9.36
C PRO A 110 -8.38 -10.74 -8.47
N ASP A 111 -8.43 -11.69 -7.54
CA ASP A 111 -9.59 -11.90 -6.67
C ASP A 111 -9.61 -10.89 -5.51
N ILE A 112 -8.47 -10.25 -5.21
CA ILE A 112 -8.37 -9.28 -4.13
C ILE A 112 -8.74 -7.88 -4.63
N GLN A 113 -9.99 -7.48 -4.39
CA GLN A 113 -10.52 -6.17 -4.77
C GLN A 113 -10.06 -5.03 -3.84
N ARG A 114 -9.95 -5.30 -2.54
CA ARG A 114 -9.61 -4.30 -1.50
C ARG A 114 -8.72 -4.90 -0.43
N CYS A 115 -7.86 -4.07 0.17
CA CYS A 115 -6.97 -4.45 1.25
C CYS A 115 -6.87 -3.29 2.25
N SER A 116 -7.30 -3.55 3.50
CA SER A 116 -7.37 -2.53 4.55
C SER A 116 -6.00 -2.05 5.00
N ALA A 117 -5.93 -0.88 5.65
CA ALA A 117 -4.66 -0.33 6.16
C ALA A 117 -3.96 -1.28 7.15
N ASP A 118 -4.72 -1.91 8.03
CA ASP A 118 -4.19 -2.82 9.03
C ASP A 118 -3.70 -4.12 8.40
N ALA A 119 -4.40 -4.62 7.36
CA ALA A 119 -3.94 -5.77 6.59
C ALA A 119 -2.63 -5.46 5.86
N VAL A 120 -2.50 -4.28 5.24
CA VAL A 120 -1.26 -3.83 4.61
C VAL A 120 -0.12 -3.77 5.63
N LEU A 121 -0.37 -3.23 6.82
CA LEU A 121 0.64 -3.18 7.89
C LEU A 121 1.05 -4.57 8.37
N ALA A 122 0.08 -5.46 8.59
CA ALA A 122 0.34 -6.84 9.01
C ALA A 122 1.20 -7.60 7.98
N LEU A 123 0.90 -7.43 6.68
CA LEU A 123 1.68 -8.01 5.60
C LEU A 123 3.11 -7.43 5.53
N SER A 124 3.26 -6.11 5.71
CA SER A 124 4.60 -5.49 5.80
C SER A 124 5.42 -6.09 6.95
N LEU A 125 4.84 -6.16 8.15
CA LEU A 125 5.53 -6.72 9.33
C LEU A 125 5.83 -8.21 9.18
N ALA A 126 4.92 -8.98 8.59
CA ALA A 126 5.14 -10.38 8.29
C ALA A 126 6.33 -10.58 7.34
N ALA A 127 6.43 -9.73 6.30
CA ALA A 127 7.55 -9.75 5.38
C ALA A 127 8.87 -9.41 6.09
N ASP A 128 8.90 -8.42 6.98
CA ASP A 128 10.12 -8.08 7.73
C ASP A 128 10.56 -9.20 8.67
N VAL A 129 9.63 -9.80 9.44
CA VAL A 129 9.94 -10.93 10.32
C VAL A 129 10.46 -12.12 9.50
N PHE A 130 9.84 -12.39 8.36
CA PHE A 130 10.28 -13.44 7.46
C PHE A 130 11.70 -13.19 6.92
N LEU A 131 11.95 -11.99 6.38
CA LEU A 131 13.26 -11.61 5.83
C LEU A 131 14.34 -11.61 6.91
N ALA A 132 14.06 -11.09 8.10
CA ALA A 132 14.98 -11.12 9.23
C ALA A 132 15.33 -12.55 9.64
N ALA A 133 14.34 -13.44 9.75
CA ALA A 133 14.56 -14.85 10.07
C ALA A 133 15.39 -15.57 8.99
N MET A 134 15.10 -15.32 7.71
CA MET A 134 15.85 -15.86 6.58
C MET A 134 17.31 -15.37 6.57
N CYS A 135 17.54 -14.06 6.73
CA CYS A 135 18.87 -13.46 6.78
C CYS A 135 19.69 -13.99 7.96
N SER A 136 19.07 -14.17 9.12
CA SER A 136 19.73 -14.75 10.29
C SER A 136 20.21 -16.18 10.03
N LYS A 137 19.33 -17.05 9.49
CA LYS A 137 19.69 -18.43 9.12
C LYS A 137 20.78 -18.48 8.04
N ALA A 138 20.67 -17.64 7.01
CA ALA A 138 21.64 -17.61 5.91
C ALA A 138 23.02 -17.10 6.39
N THR A 139 23.03 -16.13 7.29
CA THR A 139 24.26 -15.63 7.93
C THR A 139 24.93 -16.71 8.78
N ALA A 140 24.14 -17.49 9.54
CA ALA A 140 24.66 -18.62 10.31
C ALA A 140 25.27 -19.71 9.39
N ALA A 141 24.62 -20.00 8.27
CA ALA A 141 25.14 -20.93 7.26
C ALA A 141 26.46 -20.44 6.62
N ALA A 142 26.55 -19.15 6.31
CA ALA A 142 27.77 -18.53 5.79
C ALA A 142 28.90 -18.55 6.83
N ALA A 143 28.60 -18.25 8.09
CA ALA A 143 29.55 -18.27 9.20
C ALA A 143 30.09 -19.68 9.45
N GLY A 144 29.25 -20.72 9.36
CA GLY A 144 29.68 -22.12 9.44
C GLY A 144 30.68 -22.50 8.34
N ALA A 145 30.61 -21.83 7.18
CA ALA A 145 31.58 -21.95 6.10
C ALA A 145 32.77 -20.97 6.21
N LYS A 146 32.97 -20.34 7.38
CA LYS A 146 33.99 -19.32 7.66
C LYS A 146 33.93 -18.11 6.72
N ARG A 147 32.75 -17.80 6.18
CA ARG A 147 32.50 -16.65 5.30
C ARG A 147 31.68 -15.58 6.03
N ARG A 148 31.92 -14.32 5.66
CA ARG A 148 31.11 -13.15 6.08
C ARG A 148 30.14 -12.68 5.00
N THR A 149 30.15 -13.33 3.84
CA THR A 149 29.29 -13.01 2.70
C THR A 149 28.27 -14.12 2.55
N VAL A 150 26.99 -13.76 2.57
CA VAL A 150 25.87 -14.65 2.26
C VAL A 150 25.80 -14.86 0.75
N ARG A 151 25.74 -16.13 0.33
CA ARG A 151 25.61 -16.54 -1.07
C ARG A 151 24.26 -17.22 -1.31
N LEU A 152 23.94 -17.43 -2.60
CA LEU A 152 22.75 -18.19 -2.99
C LEU A 152 22.72 -19.57 -2.34
N ASP A 153 23.85 -20.28 -2.28
CA ASP A 153 23.97 -21.59 -1.63
C ASP A 153 23.57 -21.56 -0.14
N ASP A 154 23.84 -20.46 0.57
CA ASP A 154 23.48 -20.33 1.99
C ASP A 154 21.95 -20.21 2.14
N VAL A 155 21.32 -19.41 1.28
CA VAL A 155 19.86 -19.26 1.22
C VAL A 155 19.19 -20.56 0.78
N GLU A 156 19.75 -21.24 -0.22
CA GLU A 156 19.22 -22.51 -0.72
C GLU A 156 19.26 -23.60 0.37
N ARG A 157 20.35 -23.66 1.16
CA ARG A 157 20.41 -24.53 2.34
C ARG A 157 19.33 -24.22 3.36
N CYS A 158 19.04 -22.94 3.62
CA CYS A 158 17.95 -22.54 4.52
C CYS A 158 16.59 -23.00 4.01
N VAL A 159 16.33 -22.84 2.71
CA VAL A 159 15.06 -23.27 2.07
C VAL A 159 14.92 -24.78 2.13
N ARG A 160 15.95 -25.54 1.73
CA ARG A 160 15.92 -27.01 1.71
C ARG A 160 15.76 -27.61 3.12
N GLY A 161 16.27 -26.93 4.14
CA GLY A 161 16.18 -27.37 5.53
C GLY A 161 14.85 -27.11 6.22
N ASP A 162 13.99 -26.23 5.70
CA ASP A 162 12.69 -25.89 6.30
C ASP A 162 11.54 -26.38 5.42
N LYS A 163 10.85 -27.44 5.86
CA LYS A 163 9.74 -28.06 5.11
C LYS A 163 8.64 -27.06 4.74
N ARG A 164 8.42 -26.02 5.54
CA ARG A 164 7.41 -24.99 5.28
C ARG A 164 7.81 -24.11 4.10
N LEU A 165 9.11 -23.82 3.94
CA LEU A 165 9.61 -23.05 2.80
C LEU A 165 9.54 -23.87 1.52
N VAL A 166 9.80 -25.17 1.61
CA VAL A 166 9.62 -26.10 0.50
C VAL A 166 8.14 -26.17 0.08
N SER A 167 7.21 -26.28 1.04
CA SER A 167 5.79 -26.42 0.74
C SER A 167 5.17 -25.17 0.11
N VAL A 168 5.67 -23.97 0.43
CA VAL A 168 5.22 -22.72 -0.23
C VAL A 168 5.89 -22.49 -1.59
N GLY A 169 6.64 -23.47 -2.11
CA GLY A 169 7.23 -23.41 -3.45
C GLY A 169 8.55 -22.63 -3.54
N MET A 170 9.18 -22.27 -2.41
CA MET A 170 10.42 -21.50 -2.44
C MET A 170 11.58 -22.24 -3.12
N THR A 171 11.54 -23.58 -3.15
CA THR A 171 12.48 -24.39 -3.93
C THR A 171 12.40 -24.10 -5.43
N ALA A 172 11.19 -23.92 -5.98
CA ALA A 172 11.03 -23.56 -7.39
C ALA A 172 11.61 -22.17 -7.68
N VAL A 173 11.42 -21.22 -6.75
CA VAL A 173 12.02 -19.87 -6.84
C VAL A 173 13.54 -19.95 -6.87
N MET A 174 14.15 -20.73 -5.98
CA MET A 174 15.62 -20.91 -5.96
C MET A 174 16.14 -21.52 -7.27
N ASN A 175 15.44 -22.51 -7.82
CA ASN A 175 15.80 -23.13 -9.10
C ASN A 175 15.74 -22.13 -10.26
N MET A 176 14.72 -21.25 -10.28
CA MET A 176 14.61 -20.21 -11.30
C MET A 176 15.74 -19.18 -11.19
N VAL A 177 16.08 -18.75 -9.97
CA VAL A 177 17.19 -17.81 -9.73
C VAL A 177 18.54 -18.43 -10.12
N ALA A 178 18.77 -19.69 -9.77
CA ALA A 178 19.97 -20.43 -10.14
C ALA A 178 20.10 -20.57 -11.67
N ALA A 179 19.00 -20.91 -12.36
CA ALA A 179 18.97 -20.99 -13.82
C ALA A 179 19.23 -19.63 -14.50
N ALA A 180 18.72 -18.54 -13.94
CA ALA A 180 19.01 -17.20 -14.45
C ALA A 180 20.48 -16.78 -14.23
N ALA A 181 21.09 -17.22 -13.13
CA ALA A 181 22.50 -16.94 -12.84
C ALA A 181 23.46 -17.65 -13.81
N THR A 182 23.11 -18.87 -14.27
CA THR A 182 23.93 -19.63 -15.22
C THR A 182 23.67 -19.25 -16.68
N GLY A 183 22.43 -18.87 -17.02
CA GLY A 183 22.08 -18.39 -18.38
C GLY A 183 22.70 -17.05 -18.77
N GLY A 184 23.36 -16.35 -17.84
CA GLY A 184 24.11 -15.11 -18.10
C GLY A 184 25.56 -15.32 -18.57
N GLU A 185 26.07 -16.56 -18.60
CA GLU A 185 27.48 -16.84 -18.93
C GLU A 185 27.75 -17.11 -20.43
N GLU A 186 26.75 -17.26 -21.30
CA GLU A 186 26.97 -17.42 -22.76
C GLU A 186 27.25 -16.10 -23.52
N GLY A 187 27.45 -14.98 -22.80
CA GLY A 187 27.64 -13.65 -23.39
C GLY A 187 28.98 -12.96 -23.10
N LYS A 188 29.98 -13.62 -22.50
CA LYS A 188 31.33 -13.05 -22.29
C LYS A 188 32.31 -13.44 -23.40
N GLY A 189 31.93 -13.16 -24.64
CA GLY A 189 32.85 -13.06 -25.77
C GLY A 189 33.21 -11.59 -26.00
N ALA A 190 34.46 -11.23 -25.64
CA ALA A 190 35.23 -10.06 -26.10
C ALA A 190 34.56 -8.67 -26.12
N ALA A 191 35.08 -7.72 -25.33
CA ALA A 191 34.96 -6.31 -25.67
C ALA A 191 36.18 -5.49 -25.22
N GLY A 192 36.84 -4.91 -26.23
CA GLY A 192 37.77 -3.80 -26.13
C GLY A 192 37.09 -2.46 -25.77
N PRO A 193 37.79 -1.32 -25.96
CA PRO A 193 37.59 -0.10 -25.16
C PRO A 193 36.35 0.74 -25.51
N PRO A 194 35.99 1.72 -24.66
CA PRO A 194 34.61 2.18 -24.47
C PRO A 194 34.23 3.32 -25.42
N GLY A 195 33.05 3.22 -26.04
CA GLY A 195 32.49 4.33 -26.80
C GLY A 195 31.08 4.08 -27.32
N LYS A 196 30.14 4.92 -26.84
CA LYS A 196 28.76 5.17 -27.30
C LYS A 196 27.67 4.21 -26.79
N LYS A 197 26.84 4.73 -25.89
CA LYS A 197 25.56 4.16 -25.41
C LYS A 197 24.51 4.20 -26.54
N PRO A 198 23.81 3.11 -26.87
CA PRO A 198 22.60 3.17 -27.68
C PRO A 198 21.37 3.49 -26.82
N LYS A 199 20.39 4.18 -27.43
CA LYS A 199 19.13 4.66 -26.86
C LYS A 199 18.24 3.51 -26.39
N LEU A 200 17.58 3.72 -25.25
CA LEU A 200 16.60 2.82 -24.63
C LEU A 200 15.19 3.19 -25.13
N ASP A 201 14.57 2.30 -25.91
CA ASP A 201 13.14 2.39 -26.23
C ASP A 201 12.26 2.02 -25.03
N LYS A 202 11.06 2.60 -24.99
CA LYS A 202 10.06 2.55 -23.90
C LYS A 202 9.37 1.17 -23.74
N PRO A 203 8.71 0.92 -22.60
CA PRO A 203 8.71 -0.38 -21.93
C PRO A 203 7.63 -1.33 -22.47
N VAL A 204 8.01 -2.57 -22.76
CA VAL A 204 7.08 -3.69 -22.85
C VAL A 204 6.72 -4.11 -21.42
N ALA A 205 5.42 -4.30 -21.17
CA ALA A 205 4.86 -4.65 -19.88
C ALA A 205 5.66 -5.75 -19.19
N VAL A 206 6.17 -5.43 -17.99
CA VAL A 206 6.90 -6.37 -17.13
C VAL A 206 5.90 -7.37 -16.58
N ASN A 207 5.58 -8.41 -17.35
CA ASN A 207 5.03 -9.63 -16.80
C ASN A 207 6.12 -10.22 -15.88
N ASN A 208 5.92 -10.09 -14.57
CA ASN A 208 6.87 -10.61 -13.60
C ASN A 208 6.95 -12.13 -13.74
N SER A 209 8.14 -12.66 -13.99
CA SER A 209 8.43 -14.10 -14.07
C SER A 209 7.94 -14.88 -12.85
N ILE A 210 7.79 -14.21 -11.71
CA ILE A 210 7.23 -14.74 -10.47
C ILE A 210 5.74 -15.12 -10.64
N GLN A 211 4.91 -14.33 -11.33
CA GLN A 211 3.49 -14.66 -11.51
C GLN A 211 3.30 -15.97 -12.29
N ARG A 212 4.13 -16.19 -13.33
CA ARG A 212 4.13 -17.47 -14.07
C ARG A 212 4.58 -18.65 -13.21
N ALA A 213 5.55 -18.42 -12.32
CA ALA A 213 6.07 -19.46 -11.43
C ALA A 213 5.02 -20.00 -10.45
N PHE A 214 4.09 -19.13 -10.05
CA PHE A 214 3.00 -19.46 -9.12
C PHE A 214 1.65 -19.70 -9.82
N GLY A 215 1.62 -19.76 -11.16
CA GLY A 215 0.39 -20.01 -11.92
C GLY A 215 -0.66 -18.90 -11.78
N LEU A 216 -0.24 -17.68 -11.45
CA LEU A 216 -1.08 -16.51 -11.24
C LEU A 216 -1.24 -15.65 -12.51
N ALA A 217 -1.06 -16.26 -13.69
CA ALA A 217 -1.08 -15.60 -15.00
C ALA A 217 -2.22 -16.12 -15.87
#